data_AF-A0A954LZX3-F1
#
_entry.id   AF-A0A954LZX3-F1
#
_cell.length_a   1.000
_cell.length_b   1.000
_cell.length_c   1.000
_cell.angle_alpha   90.00
_cell.angle_beta   90.00
_cell.angle_gamma   90.00
#
_symmetry.space_group_name_H-M   'P 1'
#
loop_
_entity.id
_entity.type
_entity.pdbx_description
1 polymer ?
#
loop_
_entity_poly.entity_id
_entity_poly.type
_entity_poly.pdbx_seq_one_letter_code
_entity_poly.pdbx_strand_id
1 'polypeptide(L)'
;MELVEHLMSQLGVSPDQAKGGAGLLLKMAKEHLGGDFEQIAAAIPGTNDMINAAPDAEGSFMGAIGGMAAKFGIGDNLGDITALAAGFDELGLDADMIAKFIPTILDFVEQHAGPQIKQILEGLLKPQ
;
A
#
# COMPACT_ATOMS: atom_id res chain seq x y z
N MET A 1 10.15 11.90 -7.77
CA MET A 1 9.84 10.58 -7.17
C MET A 1 9.07 9.83 -8.25
N GLU A 2 9.73 8.97 -9.01
CA GLU A 2 9.18 8.45 -10.27
C GLU A 2 7.84 7.71 -10.09
N LEU A 3 7.69 6.94 -9.01
CA LEU A 3 6.42 6.27 -8.70
C LEU A 3 5.27 7.27 -8.45
N VAL A 4 5.52 8.35 -7.72
CA VAL A 4 4.53 9.39 -7.42
C VAL A 4 4.09 10.09 -8.71
N GLU A 5 5.05 10.47 -9.56
CA GLU A 5 4.78 11.09 -10.86
C GLU A 5 4.00 10.15 -11.79
N HIS A 6 4.34 8.86 -11.77
CA HIS A 6 3.63 7.83 -12.53
C HIS A 6 2.17 7.69 -12.07
N LEU A 7 1.92 7.62 -10.76
CA LEU A 7 0.57 7.54 -10.20
C LEU A 7 -0.26 8.79 -10.50
N MET A 8 0.32 9.99 -10.39
CA MET A 8 -0.34 11.24 -10.76
C MET A 8 -0.76 11.23 -12.23
N SER A 9 0.15 10.82 -13.12
CA SER A 9 -0.08 10.77 -14.57
C SER A 9 -1.14 9.74 -14.97
N GLN A 10 -1.10 8.54 -14.38
CA GLN A 10 -2.02 7.46 -14.71
C GLN A 10 -3.41 7.62 -14.07
N LEU A 11 -3.47 8.11 -12.84
CA LEU A 11 -4.69 8.08 -12.02
C LEU A 11 -5.32 9.46 -11.80
N GLY A 12 -4.65 10.55 -12.21
CA GLY A 12 -5.17 11.91 -12.08
C GLY A 12 -5.26 12.40 -10.62
N VAL A 13 -4.46 11.81 -9.73
CA VAL A 13 -4.43 12.14 -8.30
C VAL A 13 -3.45 13.27 -7.99
N SER A 14 -3.63 13.91 -6.83
CA SER A 14 -2.67 14.91 -6.34
C SER A 14 -1.33 14.27 -5.90
N PRO A 15 -0.24 15.06 -5.78
CA PRO A 15 1.03 14.55 -5.26
C PRO A 15 0.90 13.91 -3.87
N ASP A 16 0.11 14.50 -2.97
CA ASP A 16 -0.09 13.99 -1.62
C ASP A 16 -0.88 12.69 -1.61
N GLN A 17 -1.89 12.58 -2.48
CA GLN A 17 -2.68 11.36 -2.68
C GLN A 17 -1.85 10.23 -3.27
N ALA A 18 -1.04 10.50 -4.29
CA ALA A 18 -0.12 9.53 -4.87
C ALA A 18 0.90 9.06 -3.83
N LYS A 19 1.51 10.00 -3.11
CA LYS A 19 2.54 9.71 -2.10
C LYS A 19 1.97 8.92 -0.92
N GLY A 20 0.85 9.35 -0.35
CA GLY A 20 0.18 8.69 0.77
C GLY A 20 -0.40 7.33 0.38
N GLY A 21 -1.08 7.24 -0.78
CA GLY A 21 -1.68 6.00 -1.26
C GLY A 21 -0.64 4.93 -1.62
N ALA A 22 0.48 5.33 -2.27
CA ALA A 22 1.62 4.45 -2.48
C ALA A 22 2.26 4.04 -1.15
N GLY A 23 2.39 4.99 -0.22
CA GLY A 23 2.92 4.76 1.12
C GLY A 23 2.14 3.71 1.89
N LEU A 24 0.80 3.74 1.85
CA LEU A 24 -0.07 2.76 2.51
C LEU A 24 0.17 1.34 1.97
N LEU A 25 0.22 1.18 0.64
CA LEU A 25 0.46 -0.12 0.00
C LEU A 25 1.89 -0.63 0.28
N LEU A 26 2.87 0.26 0.27
CA LEU A 26 4.27 -0.06 0.59
C LEU A 26 4.47 -0.38 2.07
N LYS A 27 3.72 0.27 2.98
CA LYS A 27 3.74 0.00 4.42
C LYS A 27 3.22 -1.41 4.69
N MET A 28 2.09 -1.77 4.10
CA MET A 28 1.54 -3.12 4.16
C MET A 28 2.53 -4.15 3.59
N ALA A 29 3.11 -3.88 2.41
CA ALA A 29 4.13 -4.75 1.83
C ALA A 29 5.34 -4.93 2.77
N LYS A 30 5.78 -3.86 3.44
CA LYS A 30 6.88 -3.92 4.41
C LYS A 30 6.55 -4.80 5.62
N GLU A 31 5.33 -4.71 6.13
CA GLU A 31 4.86 -5.51 7.27
C GLU A 31 4.81 -7.01 6.95
N HIS A 32 4.36 -7.38 5.75
CA HIS A 32 4.21 -8.78 5.35
C HIS A 32 5.51 -9.41 4.79
N LEU A 33 6.33 -8.64 4.08
CA LEU A 33 7.54 -9.16 3.42
C LEU A 33 8.77 -9.13 4.31
N GLY A 34 8.81 -8.27 5.34
CA GLY A 34 9.96 -8.14 6.22
C GLY A 34 11.25 -7.88 5.44
N GLY A 35 12.20 -8.82 5.48
CA GLY A 35 13.50 -8.69 4.80
C GLY A 35 13.41 -8.63 3.27
N ASP A 36 12.38 -9.23 2.65
CA ASP A 36 12.22 -9.19 1.20
C ASP A 36 11.79 -7.80 0.70
N PHE A 37 11.24 -6.96 1.59
CA PHE A 37 10.89 -5.58 1.27
C PHE A 37 12.10 -4.71 0.93
N GLU A 38 13.30 -5.05 1.41
CA GLU A 38 14.52 -4.28 1.10
C GLU A 38 14.79 -4.24 -0.40
N GLN A 39 14.43 -5.30 -1.13
CA GLN A 39 14.59 -5.36 -2.59
C GLN A 39 13.63 -4.38 -3.29
N ILE A 40 12.41 -4.22 -2.77
CA ILE A 40 11.45 -3.21 -3.24
C ILE A 40 11.96 -1.81 -2.94
N ALA A 41 12.41 -1.58 -1.70
CA ALA A 41 12.91 -0.28 -1.27
C ALA A 41 14.17 0.15 -2.03
N ALA A 42 15.02 -0.80 -2.42
CA ALA A 42 16.19 -0.55 -3.26
C ALA A 42 15.82 -0.23 -4.71
N ALA A 43 14.77 -0.87 -5.25
CA ALA A 43 14.33 -0.66 -6.63
C ALA A 43 13.47 0.60 -6.82
N ILE A 44 12.84 1.10 -5.75
CA ILE A 44 11.96 2.27 -5.80
C ILE A 44 12.52 3.40 -4.92
N PRO A 45 13.24 4.37 -5.51
CA PRO A 45 13.73 5.53 -4.78
C PRO A 45 12.60 6.32 -4.12
N GLY A 46 12.76 6.64 -2.84
CA GLY A 46 11.76 7.37 -2.05
C GLY A 46 10.71 6.49 -1.37
N THR A 47 10.86 5.16 -1.39
CA THR A 47 9.96 4.21 -0.69
C THR A 47 9.74 4.57 0.78
N ASN A 48 10.81 4.85 1.52
CA ASN A 48 10.69 5.25 2.94
C ASN A 48 9.95 6.58 3.11
N ASP A 49 10.17 7.54 2.20
CA ASP A 49 9.49 8.84 2.26
C ASP A 49 7.99 8.71 1.96
N MET A 50 7.61 7.77 1.09
CA MET A 50 6.21 7.44 0.81
C MET A 50 5.57 6.77 2.01
N ILE A 51 6.21 5.75 2.59
CA ILE A 51 5.71 5.08 3.81
C ILE A 51 5.50 6.09 4.94
N ASN A 52 6.46 6.99 5.15
CA ASN A 52 6.37 8.01 6.20
C ASN A 52 5.32 9.10 5.91
N ALA A 53 4.86 9.23 4.66
CA ALA A 53 3.81 10.16 4.26
C ALA A 53 2.43 9.48 4.17
N ALA A 54 2.37 8.16 4.32
CA ALA A 54 1.12 7.43 4.46
C ALA A 54 0.42 7.88 5.75
N PRO A 55 -0.90 8.07 5.74
CA PRO A 55 -1.64 8.27 6.97
C PRO A 55 -1.44 7.05 7.88
N ASP A 56 -1.14 7.32 9.15
CA ASP A 56 -1.07 6.29 10.16
C ASP A 56 -2.49 5.90 10.55
N ALA A 57 -3.00 4.83 9.95
CA ALA A 57 -4.21 4.15 10.42
C ALA A 57 -4.09 3.69 11.90
N GLU A 58 -2.89 3.76 12.49
CA GLU A 58 -2.56 3.27 13.83
C GLU A 58 -3.21 4.03 14.99
N GLY A 59 -3.71 5.26 14.81
CA GLY A 59 -4.19 6.05 15.96
C GLY A 59 -5.55 5.63 16.53
N SER A 60 -6.50 5.31 15.66
CA SER A 60 -7.90 5.02 16.06
C SER A 60 -8.37 3.65 15.57
N PHE A 61 -7.78 3.16 14.48
CA PHE A 61 -8.21 1.93 13.83
C PHE A 61 -7.48 0.70 14.40
N MET A 62 -6.19 0.77 14.79
CA MET A 62 -5.53 -0.38 15.43
C MET A 62 -6.12 -0.79 16.79
N GLY A 63 -6.62 0.16 17.59
CA GLY A 63 -7.37 -0.15 18.81
C GLY A 63 -8.73 -0.81 18.51
N ALA A 64 -9.37 -0.42 17.40
CA ALA A 64 -10.66 -0.95 16.97
C ALA A 64 -10.52 -2.32 16.28
N ILE A 65 -9.56 -2.49 15.36
CA ILE A 65 -9.20 -3.76 14.73
C ILE A 65 -8.66 -4.73 15.77
N GLY A 66 -7.73 -4.34 16.62
CA GLY A 66 -7.21 -5.22 17.67
C GLY A 66 -8.34 -5.77 18.56
N GLY A 67 -9.33 -4.93 18.85
CA GLY A 67 -10.55 -5.34 19.58
C GLY A 67 -11.54 -6.19 18.76
N MET A 68 -11.62 -6.02 17.44
CA MET A 68 -12.54 -6.76 16.55
C MET A 68 -11.94 -8.06 16.00
N ALA A 69 -10.66 -8.08 15.62
CA ALA A 69 -9.92 -9.26 15.19
C ALA A 69 -9.89 -10.32 16.31
N ALA A 70 -9.63 -9.89 17.55
CA ALA A 70 -9.70 -10.76 18.72
C ALA A 70 -11.11 -11.31 19.00
N LYS A 71 -12.17 -10.60 18.56
CA LYS A 71 -13.57 -10.95 18.84
C LYS A 71 -14.24 -11.74 17.74
N PHE A 72 -13.80 -11.60 16.49
CA PHE A 72 -14.44 -12.19 15.31
C PHE A 72 -13.55 -13.19 14.55
N GLY A 73 -12.27 -13.37 14.93
CA GLY A 73 -11.38 -14.32 14.26
C GLY A 73 -11.14 -13.97 12.80
N ILE A 74 -11.23 -12.68 12.47
CA ILE A 74 -10.97 -12.16 11.12
C ILE A 74 -9.46 -12.28 10.90
N GLY A 75 -9.06 -13.16 9.99
CA GLY A 75 -7.65 -13.41 9.66
C GLY A 75 -6.97 -12.18 9.06
N ASP A 76 -5.65 -12.12 9.20
CA ASP A 76 -4.78 -10.98 8.94
C ASP A 76 -5.10 -10.23 7.63
N ASN A 77 -5.33 -10.96 6.52
CA ASN A 77 -5.54 -10.36 5.18
C ASN A 77 -6.83 -9.52 5.02
N LEU A 78 -7.88 -9.72 5.83
CA LEU A 78 -9.08 -8.87 5.77
C LEU A 78 -8.88 -7.53 6.51
N GLY A 79 -8.01 -7.52 7.51
CA GLY A 79 -7.62 -6.31 8.23
C GLY A 79 -6.89 -5.34 7.32
N ASP A 80 -6.02 -5.86 6.46
CA ASP A 80 -5.15 -5.07 5.60
C ASP A 80 -5.92 -4.28 4.55
N ILE A 81 -6.88 -4.91 3.85
CA ILE A 81 -7.72 -4.20 2.88
C ILE A 81 -8.59 -3.14 3.56
N THR A 82 -9.08 -3.42 4.77
CA THR A 82 -9.88 -2.43 5.51
C THR A 82 -9.01 -1.26 5.99
N ALA A 83 -7.76 -1.52 6.39
CA ALA A 83 -6.79 -0.49 6.75
C ALA A 83 -6.39 0.37 5.55
N LEU A 84 -6.18 -0.24 4.38
CA LEU A 84 -5.96 0.46 3.12
C LEU A 84 -7.16 1.35 2.79
N ALA A 85 -8.39 0.83 2.91
CA ALA A 85 -9.61 1.60 2.68
C ALA A 85 -9.72 2.82 3.60
N ALA A 86 -9.45 2.65 4.89
CA ALA A 86 -9.45 3.76 5.84
C ALA A 86 -8.37 4.81 5.52
N GLY A 87 -7.15 4.37 5.18
CA GLY A 87 -6.07 5.29 4.82
C GLY A 87 -6.31 6.03 3.51
N PHE A 88 -6.92 5.37 2.52
CA PHE A 88 -7.33 6.02 1.27
C PHE A 88 -8.45 7.04 1.51
N ASP A 89 -9.44 6.71 2.34
CA ASP A 89 -10.51 7.63 2.74
C ASP A 89 -9.95 8.89 3.42
N GLU A 90 -8.94 8.75 4.28
CA GLU A 90 -8.25 9.88 4.92
C GLU A 90 -7.52 10.79 3.91
N LEU A 91 -7.09 10.24 2.77
CA LEU A 91 -6.52 10.98 1.64
C LEU A 91 -7.60 11.55 0.69
N GLY A 92 -8.89 11.37 1.02
CA GLY A 92 -10.01 11.72 0.15
C GLY A 92 -10.04 10.89 -1.14
N LEU A 93 -9.54 9.66 -1.10
CA LEU A 93 -9.57 8.69 -2.19
C LEU A 93 -10.60 7.60 -1.91
N ASP A 94 -11.44 7.32 -2.90
CA ASP A 94 -12.42 6.24 -2.79
C ASP A 94 -11.74 4.86 -2.81
N ALA A 95 -12.42 3.84 -2.29
CA ALA A 95 -11.95 2.44 -2.34
C ALA A 95 -11.69 1.95 -3.78
N ASP A 96 -12.41 2.47 -4.78
CA ASP A 96 -12.16 2.19 -6.20
C ASP A 96 -10.75 2.63 -6.66
N MET A 97 -10.15 3.62 -6.00
CA MET A 97 -8.78 4.03 -6.29
C MET A 97 -7.78 2.98 -5.84
N ILE A 98 -8.04 2.22 -4.78
CA ILE A 98 -7.17 1.12 -4.35
C ILE A 98 -7.03 0.10 -5.49
N ALA A 99 -8.15 -0.26 -6.12
CA ALA A 99 -8.18 -1.17 -7.27
C ALA A 99 -7.43 -0.64 -8.50
N LYS A 100 -7.16 0.67 -8.59
CA LYS A 100 -6.34 1.28 -9.64
C LYS A 100 -4.87 1.44 -9.22
N PHE A 101 -4.62 1.80 -7.97
CA PHE A 101 -3.27 1.94 -7.42
C PHE A 101 -2.52 0.62 -7.42
N ILE A 102 -3.17 -0.48 -7.02
CA ILE A 102 -2.57 -1.82 -6.98
C ILE A 102 -1.92 -2.20 -8.32
N PRO A 103 -2.65 -2.27 -9.45
CA PRO A 103 -2.05 -2.63 -10.73
C PRO A 103 -1.00 -1.60 -11.20
N THR A 104 -1.22 -0.30 -10.98
CA THR A 104 -0.23 0.72 -11.38
C THR A 104 1.09 0.61 -10.62
N ILE A 105 1.05 0.32 -9.31
CA ILE A 105 2.26 0.08 -8.51
C ILE A 105 2.91 -1.25 -8.93
N LEU A 106 2.14 -2.31 -9.16
CA LEU A 106 2.68 -3.60 -9.61
C LEU A 106 3.39 -3.47 -10.96
N ASP A 107 2.82 -2.72 -11.90
CA ASP A 107 3.42 -2.47 -13.21
C ASP A 107 4.71 -1.65 -13.07
N PHE A 108 4.72 -0.63 -12.20
CA PHE A 108 5.92 0.15 -11.90
C PHE A 108 7.03 -0.71 -11.27
N VAL A 109 6.67 -1.54 -10.27
CA VAL A 109 7.56 -2.49 -9.61
C VAL A 109 8.12 -3.48 -10.62
N GLU A 110 7.30 -4.02 -11.52
CA GLU A 110 7.78 -4.92 -12.57
C GLU A 110 8.82 -4.27 -13.47
N GLN A 111 8.60 -3.01 -13.85
CA GLN A 111 9.52 -2.26 -14.73
C GLN A 111 10.86 -1.93 -14.05
N HIS A 112 10.88 -1.72 -12.73
CA HIS A 112 12.08 -1.25 -12.01
C HIS A 112 12.77 -2.34 -11.17
N ALA A 113 11.99 -3.26 -10.59
CA ALA A 113 12.43 -4.31 -9.67
C ALA A 113 12.33 -5.72 -10.29
N GLY A 114 11.65 -5.85 -11.44
CA GLY A 114 11.49 -7.11 -12.16
C GLY A 114 10.27 -7.93 -11.73
N PRO A 115 9.95 -8.97 -12.52
CA PRO A 115 8.71 -9.75 -12.37
C PRO A 115 8.66 -10.57 -11.06
N GLN A 116 9.81 -10.93 -10.50
CA GLN A 116 9.88 -11.68 -9.24
C GLN A 116 9.35 -10.84 -8.06
N ILE A 117 9.75 -9.58 -7.99
CA ILE A 117 9.33 -8.66 -6.95
C ILE A 117 7.85 -8.29 -7.11
N LYS A 118 7.39 -8.12 -8.36
CA LYS A 118 5.97 -7.98 -8.68
C LYS A 118 5.16 -9.16 -8.13
N GLN A 119 5.59 -10.41 -8.38
CA GLN A 119 4.87 -11.61 -7.93
C GLN A 119 4.75 -11.67 -6.40
N ILE A 120 5.82 -11.29 -5.69
CA ILE A 120 5.82 -11.23 -4.23
C ILE A 120 4.77 -10.22 -3.75
N LEU A 121 4.79 -8.99 -4.30
CA LEU A 121 3.84 -7.95 -3.92
C LEU A 121 2.39 -8.28 -4.33
N GLU A 122 2.21 -8.86 -5.52
CA GLU A 122 0.91 -9.31 -6.03
C GLU A 122 0.31 -10.43 -5.17
N GLY A 123 1.14 -11.33 -4.64
CA GLY A 123 0.72 -12.40 -3.74
C GLY A 123 0.15 -11.90 -2.41
N LEU A 124 0.56 -10.70 -1.97
CA LEU A 124 0.01 -10.04 -0.79
C LEU A 124 -1.31 -9.31 -1.07
N LEU A 125 -1.42 -8.70 -2.25
CA LEU A 125 -2.54 -7.81 -2.59
C LEU A 125 -3.79 -8.55 -3.11
N LYS A 126 -3.65 -9.83 -3.48
CA LYS A 126 -4.79 -10.64 -3.92
C LYS A 126 -5.55 -11.22 -2.71
N PRO A 127 -6.88 -11.07 -2.64
CA PRO A 127 -7.67 -11.86 -1.71
C PRO A 127 -7.50 -13.34 -2.04
N GLN A 128 -7.06 -14.13 -1.06
CA GLN A 128 -6.91 -15.59 -1.13
C GLN A 128 -8.29 -16.27 -1.21
#